data_AF-A0A015KAK1-F1
#
_entry.id   AF-A0A015KAK1-F1
#
_cell.length_a   1.000
_cell.length_b   1.000
_cell.length_c   1.000
_cell.angle_alpha   90.00
_cell.angle_beta   90.00
_cell.angle_gamma   90.00
#
_symmetry.space_group_name_H-M   'P 1'
#
loop_
_entity.id
_entity.type
_entity.pdbx_description
1 polymer ?
#
loop_
_entity_poly.entity_id
_entity_poly.type
_entity_poly.pdbx_seq_one_letter_code
_entity_poly.pdbx_strand_id
1 'polypeptide(L)'
;MEFLTKNSLNLNSGREIIAKNFANWSSGNKIIDNLIQEKQLKYDKYDVVFEWIPYIKLIDIREIGNNGLATAIWKEGLLHYCRHEWIRIPYEKVALRFLYDSQNISDEFINEVKSYDSLLFEGILDSNYGLSQNPETKDYILIFSQEYFKLCCGKCGKKYENRQNRRNEWCKTCQINHLKNNFTNWTSGNEKIDDFIQKMQLKINKFNDAIFEWIPYNDKKEWIRESPHERVCLRYLHNSQYEIESSLLNYISSNYDYSNDDYQNYGISQNSDTKDYILVFETKYIKIYCKKCGNKYEREWDKWCKTCHINYLRNNFINRTSGNDKINDLIQKMRLEINKPHDPVFEWIPYNEFINVKEIGDNCLTTVVCKEGPFYYNTSEEKWIRISRGIVCLRYLRNLQDITDEVINKV
;
A
#
# COMPACT_ATOMS: atom_id res chain seq x y z
N MET A 1 41.39 -4.29 -42.08
CA MET A 1 42.04 -3.14 -41.42
C MET A 1 41.55 -1.90 -42.16
N GLU A 2 41.19 -0.84 -41.42
CA GLU A 2 40.53 0.41 -41.88
C GLU A 2 39.00 0.37 -42.05
N PHE A 3 38.26 0.48 -40.95
CA PHE A 3 36.92 1.13 -40.91
C PHE A 3 36.49 1.51 -39.47
N LEU A 4 37.43 1.88 -38.58
CA LEU A 4 37.13 2.25 -37.18
C LEU A 4 37.85 3.52 -36.67
N THR A 5 38.15 4.48 -37.54
CA THR A 5 38.82 5.73 -37.14
C THR A 5 38.18 6.97 -37.78
N LYS A 6 36.89 7.18 -37.54
CA LYS A 6 36.26 8.48 -37.89
C LYS A 6 35.28 9.08 -36.86
N ASN A 7 35.02 8.40 -35.74
CA ASN A 7 34.15 8.93 -34.68
C ASN A 7 34.88 9.37 -33.39
N SER A 8 36.22 9.30 -33.33
CA SER A 8 37.02 9.75 -32.18
C SER A 8 37.42 11.24 -32.22
N LEU A 9 37.04 11.98 -33.27
CA LEU A 9 37.58 13.31 -33.58
C LEU A 9 36.77 14.50 -33.05
N ASN A 10 35.88 14.35 -32.05
CA ASN A 10 35.10 15.50 -31.53
C ASN A 10 34.83 15.51 -30.02
N LEU A 11 35.38 14.55 -29.25
CA LEU A 11 35.33 14.54 -27.78
C LEU A 11 36.56 15.23 -27.18
N ASN A 12 37.74 14.97 -27.76
CA ASN A 12 39.00 15.58 -27.34
C ASN A 12 38.99 17.10 -27.57
N SER A 13 38.44 17.59 -28.68
CA SER A 13 38.33 19.02 -28.98
C SER A 13 37.45 19.78 -27.96
N GLY A 14 36.31 19.18 -27.56
CA GLY A 14 35.44 19.75 -26.54
C GLY A 14 36.11 19.82 -25.16
N ARG A 15 36.71 18.71 -24.72
CA ARG A 15 37.45 18.64 -23.44
C ARG A 15 38.66 19.57 -23.42
N GLU A 16 39.39 19.71 -24.53
CA GLU A 16 40.50 20.65 -24.65
C GLU A 16 40.06 22.12 -24.56
N ILE A 17 38.90 22.47 -25.12
CA ILE A 17 38.35 23.84 -25.04
C ILE A 17 37.82 24.13 -23.63
N ILE A 18 37.13 23.19 -23.00
CA ILE A 18 36.73 23.27 -21.59
C ILE A 18 37.99 23.46 -20.73
N ALA A 19 39.05 22.68 -20.99
CA ALA A 19 40.28 22.78 -20.23
C ALA A 19 41.03 24.10 -20.39
N LYS A 20 40.99 24.70 -21.58
CA LYS A 20 41.56 26.03 -21.83
C LYS A 20 40.76 27.17 -21.17
N ASN A 21 39.47 26.95 -20.87
CA ASN A 21 38.58 27.96 -20.27
C ASN A 21 38.42 27.85 -18.75
N PHE A 22 39.09 26.90 -18.08
CA PHE A 22 38.94 26.69 -16.63
C PHE A 22 39.15 27.96 -15.78
N ALA A 23 40.07 28.84 -16.17
CA ALA A 23 40.32 30.09 -15.45
C ALA A 23 39.09 31.01 -15.38
N ASN A 24 38.15 30.88 -16.33
CA ASN A 24 36.94 31.68 -16.40
C ASN A 24 35.81 31.15 -15.50
N TRP A 25 35.96 29.95 -14.92
CA TRP A 25 34.97 29.27 -14.09
C TRP A 25 35.47 28.99 -12.67
N SER A 26 36.43 29.78 -12.19
CA SER A 26 36.89 29.68 -10.80
C SER A 26 35.92 30.35 -9.84
N SER A 27 35.60 29.63 -8.77
CA SER A 27 34.87 30.13 -7.60
C SER A 27 35.76 30.91 -6.64
N GLY A 28 37.08 30.87 -6.83
CA GLY A 28 38.06 31.34 -5.84
C GLY A 28 38.28 30.35 -4.68
N ASN A 29 37.56 29.22 -4.64
CA ASN A 29 37.74 28.15 -3.67
C ASN A 29 38.30 26.90 -4.35
N LYS A 30 39.49 26.47 -3.93
CA LYS A 30 40.20 25.33 -4.54
C LYS A 30 39.40 24.02 -4.50
N ILE A 31 38.61 23.77 -3.44
CA ILE A 31 37.85 22.52 -3.31
C ILE A 31 36.69 22.51 -4.31
N ILE A 32 35.97 23.63 -4.42
CA ILE A 32 34.88 23.78 -5.41
C ILE A 32 35.42 23.74 -6.83
N ASP A 33 36.53 24.41 -7.10
CA ASP A 33 37.16 24.43 -8.42
C ASP A 33 37.59 23.02 -8.84
N ASN A 34 38.15 22.23 -7.91
CA ASN A 34 38.46 20.82 -8.16
C ASN A 34 37.20 20.00 -8.46
N LEU A 35 36.10 20.22 -7.73
CA LEU A 35 34.82 19.54 -7.99
C LEU A 35 34.24 19.88 -9.36
N ILE A 36 34.31 21.15 -9.76
CA ILE A 36 33.89 21.60 -11.09
C ILE A 36 34.74 20.94 -12.17
N GLN A 37 36.07 20.93 -12.01
CA GLN A 37 36.99 20.26 -12.93
C GLN A 37 36.72 18.75 -13.02
N GLU A 38 36.50 18.06 -11.90
CA GLU A 38 36.14 16.64 -11.88
C GLU A 38 34.89 16.35 -12.72
N LYS A 39 33.87 17.22 -12.64
CA LYS A 39 32.65 17.07 -13.45
C LYS A 39 32.89 17.40 -14.93
N GLN A 40 33.62 18.47 -15.21
CA GLN A 40 33.95 18.91 -16.56
C GLN A 40 34.81 17.88 -17.33
N LEU A 41 35.69 17.14 -16.65
CA LEU A 41 36.48 16.06 -17.26
C LEU A 41 35.62 14.85 -17.68
N LYS A 42 34.45 14.67 -17.06
CA LYS A 42 33.50 13.60 -17.38
C LYS A 42 32.58 13.94 -18.55
N TYR A 43 32.56 15.19 -19.01
CA TYR A 43 31.75 15.69 -20.13
C TYR A 43 31.81 14.79 -21.37
N ASP A 44 30.64 14.47 -21.91
CA ASP A 44 30.42 13.89 -23.23
C ASP A 44 29.81 14.93 -24.21
N LYS A 45 29.89 14.67 -25.51
CA LYS A 45 29.53 15.60 -26.60
C LYS A 45 28.09 16.14 -26.53
N TYR A 46 27.18 15.43 -25.85
CA TYR A 46 25.76 15.78 -25.75
C TYR A 46 25.39 16.40 -24.40
N ASP A 47 26.38 16.57 -23.52
CA ASP A 47 26.19 16.99 -22.15
C ASP A 47 26.19 18.51 -22.01
N VAL A 48 25.76 18.99 -20.85
CA VAL A 48 25.91 20.39 -20.46
C VAL A 48 27.22 20.54 -19.68
N VAL A 49 27.97 21.61 -19.96
CA VAL A 49 29.18 21.91 -19.18
C VAL A 49 28.75 22.37 -17.79
N PHE A 50 29.22 21.68 -16.75
CA PHE A 50 29.04 22.10 -15.37
C PHE A 50 29.97 23.30 -15.08
N GLU A 51 29.43 24.45 -14.69
CA GLU A 51 30.20 25.69 -14.56
C GLU A 51 30.11 26.32 -13.15
N TRP A 52 31.08 27.16 -12.79
CA TRP A 52 30.83 28.18 -11.77
C TRP A 52 30.04 29.32 -12.40
N ILE A 53 28.92 29.67 -11.78
CA ILE A 53 28.02 30.73 -12.24
C ILE A 53 28.06 31.85 -11.20
N PRO A 54 28.64 33.02 -11.53
CA PRO A 54 28.65 34.15 -10.60
C PRO A 54 27.21 34.54 -10.23
N TYR A 55 26.93 34.69 -8.94
CA TYR A 55 25.57 34.94 -8.43
C TYR A 55 24.88 36.13 -9.09
N ILE A 56 25.64 37.18 -9.41
CA ILE A 56 25.16 38.39 -10.12
C ILE A 56 24.57 38.11 -11.53
N LYS A 57 24.85 36.94 -12.10
CA LYS A 57 24.31 36.49 -13.40
C LYS A 57 22.93 35.81 -13.27
N LEU A 58 22.50 35.49 -12.05
CA LEU A 58 21.16 35.02 -11.74
C LEU A 58 20.27 36.23 -11.43
N ILE A 59 19.17 36.38 -12.15
CA ILE A 59 18.17 37.43 -11.92
C ILE A 59 16.80 36.82 -11.70
N ASP A 60 15.86 37.63 -11.18
CA ASP A 60 14.47 37.22 -10.96
C ASP A 60 14.40 35.93 -10.11
N ILE A 61 15.17 35.89 -9.03
CA ILE A 61 15.20 34.77 -8.09
C ILE A 61 13.87 34.77 -7.32
N ARG A 62 13.13 33.66 -7.41
CA ARG A 62 11.83 33.45 -6.74
C ARG A 62 11.87 32.15 -5.96
N GLU A 63 11.78 32.25 -4.63
CA GLU A 63 11.77 31.10 -3.74
C GLU A 63 10.48 30.27 -3.88
N ILE A 64 10.61 28.96 -3.68
CA ILE A 64 9.53 27.97 -3.72
C ILE A 64 9.42 27.34 -2.34
N GLY A 65 8.43 27.81 -1.57
CA GLY A 65 8.24 27.39 -0.19
C GLY A 65 9.48 27.68 0.67
N ASN A 66 9.63 26.94 1.78
CA ASN A 66 10.65 27.23 2.79
C ASN A 66 11.77 26.19 2.83
N ASN A 67 12.04 25.52 1.71
CA ASN A 67 12.91 24.33 1.68
C ASN A 67 14.18 24.53 0.85
N GLY A 68 14.59 25.78 0.60
CA GLY A 68 15.80 26.07 -0.17
C GLY A 68 15.69 25.75 -1.65
N LEU A 69 14.49 25.83 -2.22
CA LEU A 69 14.28 25.74 -3.68
C LEU A 69 13.88 27.11 -4.21
N ALA A 70 14.34 27.46 -5.40
CA ALA A 70 13.94 28.67 -6.10
C ALA A 70 13.98 28.49 -7.61
N THR A 71 13.45 29.45 -8.36
CA THR A 71 13.71 29.61 -9.79
C THR A 71 14.42 30.91 -10.05
N ALA A 72 15.22 30.98 -11.10
CA ALA A 72 15.85 32.20 -11.56
C ALA A 72 15.98 32.22 -13.09
N ILE A 73 16.40 33.36 -13.63
CA ILE A 73 16.84 33.51 -15.02
C ILE A 73 18.36 33.64 -15.00
N TRP A 74 19.07 32.75 -15.69
CA TRP A 74 20.51 32.83 -15.89
C TRP A 74 20.80 33.67 -17.14
N LYS A 75 21.32 34.89 -16.94
CA LYS A 75 21.54 35.88 -18.02
C LYS A 75 22.43 35.37 -19.15
N GLU A 76 23.57 34.78 -18.81
CA GLU A 76 24.53 34.25 -19.79
C GLU A 76 24.10 32.91 -20.35
N GLY A 77 23.40 32.14 -19.53
CA GLY A 77 22.79 30.87 -19.89
C GLY A 77 23.79 29.80 -20.34
N LEU A 78 23.23 28.72 -20.86
CA LEU A 78 23.95 27.46 -21.06
C LEU A 78 24.99 27.54 -22.17
N LEU A 79 26.17 27.01 -21.90
CA LEU A 79 27.17 26.76 -22.93
C LEU A 79 26.89 25.42 -23.60
N HIS A 80 26.63 25.45 -24.91
CA HIS A 80 26.29 24.27 -25.69
C HIS A 80 27.17 24.19 -26.95
N TYR A 81 27.61 22.98 -27.29
CA TYR A 81 28.40 22.73 -28.49
C TYR A 81 27.51 22.29 -29.64
N CYS A 82 27.34 23.15 -30.64
CA CYS A 82 26.51 22.89 -31.80
C CYS A 82 27.27 23.18 -33.08
N ARG A 83 27.16 22.29 -34.08
CA ARG A 83 27.76 22.48 -35.43
C ARG A 83 29.25 22.83 -35.44
N HIS A 84 30.03 22.33 -34.48
CA HIS A 84 31.46 22.59 -34.30
C HIS A 84 31.81 23.95 -33.68
N GLU A 85 30.83 24.64 -33.10
CA GLU A 85 31.02 25.91 -32.40
C GLU A 85 30.40 25.86 -31.01
N TRP A 86 30.98 26.62 -30.08
CA TRP A 86 30.45 26.82 -28.74
C TRP A 86 29.54 28.03 -28.73
N ILE A 87 28.28 27.84 -28.37
CA ILE A 87 27.24 28.87 -28.38
C ILE A 87 26.67 28.97 -26.96
N ARG A 88 26.40 30.19 -26.51
CA ARG A 88 25.62 30.44 -25.28
C ARG A 88 24.16 30.72 -25.62
N ILE A 89 23.26 30.07 -24.89
CA ILE A 89 21.81 30.32 -24.97
C ILE A 89 21.43 31.20 -23.78
N PRO A 90 21.32 32.54 -23.95
CA PRO A 90 21.12 33.45 -22.84
C PRO A 90 19.69 33.41 -22.28
N TYR A 91 19.52 33.97 -21.08
CA TYR A 91 18.23 34.11 -20.38
C TYR A 91 17.51 32.77 -20.13
N GLU A 92 18.27 31.71 -19.89
CA GLU A 92 17.72 30.39 -19.59
C GLU A 92 17.03 30.41 -18.22
N LYS A 93 15.84 29.82 -18.14
CA LYS A 93 15.15 29.67 -16.87
C LYS A 93 15.73 28.47 -16.14
N VAL A 94 16.17 28.65 -14.90
CA VAL A 94 16.87 27.63 -14.12
C VAL A 94 16.18 27.37 -12.78
N ALA A 95 16.32 26.16 -12.27
CA ALA A 95 15.96 25.80 -10.91
C ALA A 95 17.19 25.96 -10.00
N LEU A 96 16.99 26.44 -8.79
CA LEU A 96 18.03 26.65 -7.80
C LEU A 96 17.75 25.80 -6.57
N ARG A 97 18.80 25.19 -6.03
CA ARG A 97 18.80 24.52 -4.72
C ARG A 97 19.83 25.19 -3.83
N PHE A 98 19.36 25.89 -2.81
CA PHE A 98 20.20 26.42 -1.75
C PHE A 98 20.62 25.29 -0.83
N LEU A 99 21.92 25.20 -0.60
CA LEU A 99 22.54 24.29 0.36
C LEU A 99 22.85 25.14 1.59
N TYR A 100 21.89 25.24 2.51
CA TYR A 100 22.03 26.06 3.70
C TYR A 100 23.13 25.54 4.62
N ASP A 101 23.74 26.46 5.39
CA ASP A 101 24.83 26.18 6.32
C ASP A 101 26.08 25.59 5.65
N SER A 102 26.21 25.74 4.33
CA SER A 102 27.31 25.18 3.53
C SER A 102 28.58 26.03 3.54
N GLN A 103 28.73 26.95 4.50
CA GLN A 103 29.88 27.87 4.56
C GLN A 103 31.19 27.10 4.75
N ASN A 104 31.13 25.99 5.49
CA ASN A 104 32.23 25.06 5.68
C ASN A 104 32.08 23.89 4.71
N ILE A 105 32.94 23.84 3.70
CA ILE A 105 32.97 22.74 2.73
C ILE A 105 33.45 21.47 3.45
N SER A 106 32.50 20.60 3.80
CA SER A 106 32.74 19.29 4.40
C SER A 106 32.61 18.17 3.37
N ASP A 107 33.08 16.96 3.71
CA ASP A 107 32.84 15.78 2.89
C ASP A 107 31.33 15.50 2.73
N GLU A 108 30.51 15.86 3.72
CA GLU A 108 29.05 15.77 3.65
C GLU A 108 28.47 16.67 2.55
N PHE A 109 28.92 17.93 2.47
CA PHE A 109 28.54 18.84 1.38
C PHE A 109 28.93 18.27 0.00
N ILE A 110 30.16 17.78 -0.14
CA ILE A 110 30.64 17.21 -1.41
C ILE A 110 29.82 15.99 -1.79
N ASN A 111 29.49 15.14 -0.81
CA ASN A 111 28.63 13.97 -1.02
C ASN A 111 27.20 14.37 -1.38
N GLU A 112 26.65 15.41 -0.78
CA GLU A 112 25.34 15.95 -1.16
C GLU A 112 25.35 16.43 -2.62
N VAL A 113 26.34 17.24 -3.03
CA VAL A 113 26.47 17.69 -4.43
C VAL A 113 26.63 16.51 -5.40
N LYS A 114 27.45 15.50 -5.05
CA LYS A 114 27.64 14.28 -5.86
C LYS A 114 26.38 13.41 -5.91
N SER A 115 25.52 13.45 -4.88
CA SER A 115 24.27 12.66 -4.88
C SER A 115 23.32 13.06 -6.02
N TYR A 116 23.35 14.32 -6.45
CA TYR A 116 22.57 14.82 -7.58
C TYR A 116 23.07 14.33 -8.94
N ASP A 117 24.26 13.71 -9.03
CA ASP A 117 24.72 13.08 -10.28
C ASP A 117 23.91 11.82 -10.61
N SER A 118 23.33 11.16 -9.60
CA SER A 118 22.44 10.02 -9.80
C SER A 118 21.12 10.37 -10.51
N LEU A 119 20.76 11.65 -10.58
CA LEU A 119 19.62 12.14 -11.35
C LEU A 119 19.86 12.04 -12.87
N LEU A 120 21.12 12.02 -13.29
CA LEU A 120 21.55 12.07 -14.70
C LEU A 120 21.36 10.71 -15.42
N PHE A 121 21.36 9.60 -14.69
CA PHE A 121 21.40 8.24 -15.27
C PHE A 121 20.06 7.68 -15.80
N GLU A 122 18.92 8.37 -15.65
CA GLU A 122 17.60 7.89 -16.11
C GLU A 122 17.23 8.29 -17.55
N GLY A 123 18.20 8.70 -18.36
CA GLY A 123 18.00 9.02 -19.78
C GLY A 123 17.24 10.34 -20.01
N ILE A 124 17.11 11.17 -18.97
CA ILE A 124 16.58 12.54 -19.06
C ILE A 124 17.75 13.47 -18.79
N LEU A 125 18.29 13.97 -19.89
CA LEU A 125 19.18 15.12 -20.08
C LEU A 125 19.90 15.69 -18.85
N ASP A 126 21.23 15.79 -18.99
CA ASP A 126 22.15 16.48 -18.10
C ASP A 126 21.62 17.79 -17.56
N SER A 127 21.14 17.71 -16.32
CA SER A 127 20.28 18.72 -15.72
C SER A 127 21.01 19.57 -14.69
N ASN A 128 22.30 19.34 -14.44
CA ASN A 128 23.12 20.10 -13.51
C ASN A 128 23.97 21.12 -14.29
N TYR A 129 23.64 22.40 -14.17
CA TYR A 129 24.29 23.46 -14.92
C TYR A 129 25.52 24.02 -14.20
N GLY A 130 25.54 23.96 -12.87
CA GLY A 130 26.67 24.48 -12.13
C GLY A 130 26.44 24.74 -10.66
N LEU A 131 27.41 25.46 -10.10
CA LEU A 131 27.39 25.98 -8.74
C LEU A 131 27.44 27.51 -8.76
N SER A 132 26.81 28.11 -7.76
CA SER A 132 26.98 29.50 -7.39
C SER A 132 27.14 29.62 -5.88
N GLN A 133 27.39 30.82 -5.38
CA GLN A 133 27.39 31.11 -3.96
C GLN A 133 26.71 32.44 -3.71
N ASN A 134 25.78 32.46 -2.76
CA ASN A 134 25.15 33.70 -2.32
C ASN A 134 26.22 34.59 -1.65
N PRO A 135 26.46 35.82 -2.14
CA PRO A 135 27.49 36.69 -1.59
C PRO A 135 27.20 37.15 -0.16
N GLU A 136 25.93 37.17 0.26
CA GLU A 136 25.50 37.59 1.60
C GLU A 136 25.55 36.44 2.60
N THR A 137 24.85 35.33 2.32
CA THR A 137 24.76 34.20 3.27
C THR A 137 25.94 33.24 3.19
N LYS A 138 26.73 33.31 2.11
CA LYS A 138 27.81 32.38 1.77
C LYS A 138 27.36 30.95 1.49
N ASP A 139 26.05 30.71 1.42
CA ASP A 139 25.50 29.41 1.03
C ASP A 139 25.77 29.12 -0.45
N TYR A 140 26.14 27.88 -0.74
CA TYR A 140 26.29 27.38 -2.09
C TYR A 140 24.92 27.06 -2.69
N ILE A 141 24.83 27.25 -4.00
CA ILE A 141 23.60 27.06 -4.76
C ILE A 141 23.90 26.12 -5.91
N LEU A 142 23.19 24.99 -5.98
CA LEU A 142 23.19 24.14 -7.16
C LEU A 142 22.18 24.66 -8.16
N ILE A 143 22.59 24.71 -9.43
CA ILE A 143 21.79 25.25 -10.52
C ILE A 143 21.42 24.10 -11.46
N PHE A 144 20.13 23.99 -11.77
CA PHE A 144 19.58 22.94 -12.59
C PHE A 144 18.72 23.45 -13.74
N SER A 145 18.46 22.57 -14.71
CA SER A 145 17.34 22.70 -15.64
C SER A 145 16.00 22.78 -14.90
N GLN A 146 15.00 23.44 -15.51
CA GLN A 146 13.61 23.38 -15.05
C GLN A 146 13.03 21.95 -15.03
N GLU A 147 13.61 21.03 -15.80
CA GLU A 147 13.26 19.60 -15.77
C GLU A 147 13.49 18.97 -14.38
N TYR A 148 14.31 19.60 -13.52
CA TYR A 148 14.50 19.21 -12.12
C TYR A 148 13.16 19.01 -11.39
N PHE A 149 12.21 19.95 -11.54
CA PHE A 149 10.92 19.87 -10.85
C PHE A 149 10.01 18.75 -11.36
N LYS A 150 10.32 18.16 -12.53
CA LYS A 150 9.62 16.96 -13.00
C LYS A 150 10.15 15.70 -12.34
N LEU A 151 11.40 15.69 -11.88
CA LEU A 151 12.04 14.50 -11.31
C LEU A 151 12.11 14.51 -9.78
N CYS A 152 12.12 15.71 -9.20
CA CYS A 152 12.29 15.91 -7.77
C CYS A 152 11.04 16.54 -7.16
N CYS A 153 10.83 16.25 -5.88
CA CYS A 153 9.75 16.85 -5.12
C CYS A 153 9.99 18.35 -4.92
N GLY A 154 9.05 19.19 -5.38
CA GLY A 154 9.11 20.63 -5.17
C GLY A 154 9.04 21.08 -3.71
N LYS A 155 8.72 20.16 -2.78
CA LYS A 155 8.81 20.41 -1.34
C LYS A 155 10.23 20.15 -0.86
N CYS A 156 10.72 18.90 -0.83
CA CYS A 156 12.00 18.61 -0.18
C CYS A 156 13.22 18.53 -1.11
N GLY A 157 13.05 18.64 -2.42
CA GLY A 157 14.13 18.51 -3.41
C GLY A 157 14.63 17.08 -3.65
N LYS A 158 14.08 16.06 -2.96
CA LYS A 158 14.46 14.66 -3.18
C LYS A 158 13.82 14.10 -4.46
N LYS A 159 14.55 13.23 -5.15
CA LYS A 159 14.06 12.47 -6.31
C LYS A 159 12.81 11.66 -5.96
N TYR A 160 11.86 11.60 -6.89
CA TYR A 160 10.77 10.63 -6.80
C TYR A 160 11.30 9.20 -7.00
N GLU A 161 10.90 8.28 -6.13
CA GLU A 161 11.35 6.88 -6.15
C GLU A 161 10.89 6.11 -7.40
N ASN A 162 9.78 6.52 -8.02
CA ASN A 162 9.24 5.87 -9.22
C ASN A 162 8.37 6.82 -10.06
N ARG A 163 8.00 6.38 -11.27
CA ARG A 163 7.19 7.18 -12.22
C ARG A 163 5.80 7.53 -11.69
N GLN A 164 5.18 6.69 -10.87
CA GLN A 164 3.85 6.91 -10.32
C GLN A 164 3.87 8.00 -9.25
N ASN A 165 4.85 7.96 -8.34
CA ASN A 165 5.10 8.99 -7.36
C ASN A 165 5.30 10.35 -8.03
N ARG A 166 6.11 10.40 -9.11
CA ARG A 166 6.28 11.60 -9.94
C ARG A 166 4.97 12.11 -10.53
N ARG A 167 4.19 11.24 -11.18
CA ARG A 167 2.93 11.64 -11.85
C ARG A 167 1.89 12.22 -10.89
N ASN A 168 1.90 11.77 -9.64
CA ASN A 168 0.99 12.23 -8.60
C ASN A 168 1.63 13.27 -7.68
N GLU A 169 2.85 13.75 -8.01
CA GLU A 169 3.64 14.68 -7.20
C GLU A 169 3.77 14.25 -5.72
N TRP A 170 3.81 12.94 -5.50
CA TRP A 170 3.78 12.33 -4.18
C TRP A 170 5.19 11.98 -3.72
N CYS A 171 5.61 12.56 -2.60
CA CYS A 171 6.90 12.28 -1.97
C CYS A 171 6.69 11.63 -0.61
N LYS A 172 7.10 10.36 -0.50
CA LYS A 172 7.02 9.56 0.73
C LYS A 172 7.64 10.28 1.94
N THR A 173 8.85 10.81 1.78
CA THR A 173 9.53 11.56 2.86
C THR A 173 8.72 12.79 3.29
N CYS A 174 8.20 13.57 2.33
CA CYS A 174 7.39 14.75 2.66
C CYS A 174 6.10 14.37 3.37
N GLN A 175 5.43 13.30 2.92
CA GLN A 175 4.21 12.84 3.57
C GLN A 175 4.50 12.35 5.00
N ILE A 176 5.54 11.53 5.21
CA ILE A 176 5.95 11.09 6.55
C ILE A 176 6.26 12.28 7.45
N ASN A 177 7.00 13.29 6.97
CA ASN A 177 7.32 14.48 7.77
C ASN A 177 6.06 15.31 8.07
N HIS A 178 5.14 15.44 7.12
CA HIS A 178 3.86 16.09 7.35
C HIS A 178 3.02 15.37 8.41
N LEU A 179 2.96 14.03 8.36
CA LEU A 179 2.28 13.21 9.37
C LEU A 179 2.92 13.45 10.75
N LYS A 180 4.26 13.41 10.82
CA LYS A 180 5.01 13.67 12.05
C LYS A 180 4.72 15.02 12.69
N ASN A 181 4.59 16.06 11.87
CA ASN A 181 4.35 17.42 12.35
C ASN A 181 2.88 17.66 12.77
N ASN A 182 1.94 16.83 12.33
CA ASN A 182 0.50 17.01 12.57
C ASN A 182 -0.11 15.99 13.53
N PHE A 183 0.70 15.21 14.25
CA PHE A 183 0.21 14.14 15.13
C PHE A 183 -0.77 14.63 16.22
N THR A 184 -0.65 15.87 16.68
CA THR A 184 -1.54 16.44 17.71
C THR A 184 -3.00 16.57 17.24
N ASN A 185 -3.27 16.51 15.94
CA ASN A 185 -4.60 16.71 15.38
C ASN A 185 -5.46 15.44 15.39
N TRP A 186 -4.88 14.27 15.71
CA TRP A 186 -5.53 12.95 15.60
C TRP A 186 -5.43 12.12 16.88
N THR A 187 -5.40 12.79 18.04
CA THR A 187 -5.31 12.08 19.31
C THR A 187 -6.66 11.47 19.70
N SER A 188 -6.61 10.22 20.13
CA SER A 188 -7.71 9.51 20.78
C SER A 188 -7.87 9.86 22.26
N GLY A 189 -6.90 10.59 22.83
CA GLY A 189 -6.73 10.72 24.28
C GLY A 189 -6.13 9.48 24.95
N ASN A 190 -5.76 8.45 24.19
CA ASN A 190 -5.11 7.23 24.68
C ASN A 190 -3.72 7.05 24.05
N GLU A 191 -2.67 7.19 24.88
CA GLU A 191 -1.27 7.13 24.44
C GLU A 191 -0.93 5.84 23.66
N LYS A 192 -1.44 4.67 24.10
CA LYS A 192 -1.15 3.40 23.40
C LYS A 192 -1.78 3.33 22.01
N ILE A 193 -2.98 3.88 21.85
CA ILE A 193 -3.68 3.94 20.56
C ILE A 193 -3.00 4.96 19.65
N ASP A 194 -2.64 6.11 20.19
CA ASP A 194 -1.96 7.17 19.44
C ASP A 194 -0.58 6.67 18.94
N ASP A 195 0.19 5.99 19.79
CA ASP A 195 1.44 5.33 19.42
C ASP A 195 1.24 4.29 18.32
N PHE A 196 0.16 3.52 18.38
CA PHE A 196 -0.18 2.54 17.35
C PHE A 196 -0.53 3.22 16.03
N ILE A 197 -1.36 4.28 16.05
CA ILE A 197 -1.72 5.06 14.87
C ILE A 197 -0.46 5.63 14.21
N GLN A 198 0.46 6.21 15.00
CA GLN A 198 1.74 6.70 14.48
C GLN A 198 2.55 5.59 13.79
N LYS A 199 2.67 4.42 14.43
CA LYS A 199 3.35 3.27 13.82
C LYS A 199 2.72 2.84 12.50
N MET A 200 1.38 2.91 12.39
CA MET A 200 0.67 2.60 11.14
C MET A 200 0.88 3.67 10.07
N GLN A 201 0.82 4.93 10.44
CA GLN A 201 1.05 6.06 9.53
C GLN A 201 2.47 6.06 8.93
N LEU A 202 3.47 5.58 9.68
CA LEU A 202 4.85 5.46 9.17
C LEU A 202 5.05 4.29 8.18
N LYS A 203 4.07 3.38 8.04
CA LYS A 203 4.13 2.25 7.10
C LYS A 203 3.70 2.59 5.67
N ILE A 204 3.23 3.82 5.41
CA ILE A 204 2.84 4.26 4.06
C ILE A 204 3.96 4.01 3.04
N ASN A 205 3.59 3.57 1.86
CA ASN A 205 4.53 3.17 0.83
C ASN A 205 4.14 3.61 -0.59
N LYS A 206 2.86 3.91 -0.84
CA LYS A 206 2.35 4.37 -2.14
C LYS A 206 1.51 5.62 -1.98
N PHE A 207 1.43 6.42 -3.05
CA PHE A 207 0.65 7.65 -3.11
C PHE A 207 -0.85 7.48 -2.84
N ASN A 208 -1.39 6.28 -3.09
CA ASN A 208 -2.79 5.97 -2.89
C ASN A 208 -3.05 5.19 -1.60
N ASP A 209 -2.06 4.96 -0.74
CA ASP A 209 -2.28 4.30 0.55
C ASP A 209 -3.18 5.16 1.45
N ALA A 210 -4.16 4.54 2.11
CA ALA A 210 -4.93 5.23 3.14
C ALA A 210 -4.02 5.62 4.31
N ILE A 211 -4.23 6.85 4.77
CA ILE A 211 -3.70 7.31 6.05
C ILE A 211 -4.57 6.69 7.15
N PHE A 212 -3.95 5.89 8.01
CA PHE A 212 -4.61 5.33 9.18
C PHE A 212 -4.76 6.42 10.25
N GLU A 213 -5.98 6.72 10.67
CA GLU A 213 -6.25 7.86 11.56
C GLU A 213 -7.16 7.48 12.75
N TRP A 214 -7.15 8.33 13.79
CA TRP A 214 -8.24 8.31 14.76
C TRP A 214 -9.45 8.98 14.14
N ILE A 215 -10.59 8.31 14.16
CA ILE A 215 -11.81 8.84 13.58
C ILE A 215 -12.79 9.12 14.73
N PRO A 216 -13.09 10.40 15.03
CA PRO A 216 -14.03 10.75 16.08
C PRO A 216 -15.39 10.11 15.85
N TYR A 217 -15.92 9.44 16.87
CA TYR A 217 -17.27 8.91 16.84
C TYR A 217 -18.26 10.06 17.06
N ASN A 218 -19.18 10.27 16.12
CA ASN A 218 -20.26 11.24 16.27
C ASN A 218 -21.61 10.50 16.42
N ASP A 219 -22.39 10.91 17.41
CA ASP A 219 -23.64 10.23 17.84
C ASP A 219 -24.73 10.17 16.75
N LYS A 220 -24.59 10.96 15.68
CA LYS A 220 -25.44 10.90 14.48
C LYS A 220 -25.16 9.69 13.58
N LYS A 221 -24.11 8.89 13.84
CA LYS A 221 -23.60 7.83 12.94
C LYS A 221 -23.25 8.34 11.52
N GLU A 222 -23.14 9.66 11.37
CA GLU A 222 -22.76 10.35 10.15
C GLU A 222 -21.30 10.75 10.29
N TRP A 223 -20.44 10.11 9.51
CA TRP A 223 -19.01 10.40 9.47
C TRP A 223 -18.78 11.60 8.57
N ILE A 224 -18.32 12.71 9.15
CA ILE A 224 -17.96 13.92 8.41
C ILE A 224 -16.51 13.77 7.98
N ARG A 225 -16.28 13.15 6.82
CA ARG A 225 -15.02 13.28 6.09
C ARG A 225 -15.21 14.41 5.08
N GLU A 226 -14.24 15.32 4.94
CA GLU A 226 -14.17 16.24 3.79
C GLU A 226 -13.68 15.49 2.52
N SER A 227 -14.28 14.33 2.23
CA SER A 227 -14.18 13.63 0.95
C SER A 227 -15.46 12.83 0.72
N PRO A 228 -15.96 12.80 -0.52
CA PRO A 228 -17.38 12.61 -0.80
C PRO A 228 -17.82 11.18 -0.51
N HIS A 229 -18.69 11.02 0.48
CA HIS A 229 -19.66 9.93 0.62
C HIS A 229 -19.20 8.52 0.23
N GLU A 230 -18.05 8.07 0.72
CA GLU A 230 -17.70 6.65 0.65
C GLU A 230 -18.33 5.94 1.85
N ARG A 231 -19.21 4.96 1.59
CA ARG A 231 -19.73 4.08 2.66
C ARG A 231 -18.51 3.39 3.29
N VAL A 232 -18.48 3.27 4.61
CA VAL A 232 -17.41 2.53 5.32
C VAL A 232 -17.99 1.30 5.98
N CYS A 233 -17.15 0.29 6.20
CA CYS A 233 -17.48 -0.90 6.97
C CYS A 233 -16.95 -0.73 8.39
N LEU A 234 -17.84 -0.91 9.37
CA LEU A 234 -17.50 -0.80 10.78
C LEU A 234 -17.43 -2.20 11.38
N ARG A 235 -16.35 -2.47 12.10
CA ARG A 235 -16.20 -3.70 12.88
C ARG A 235 -16.04 -3.36 14.36
N TYR A 236 -17.06 -3.71 15.13
CA TYR A 236 -17.04 -3.56 16.58
C TYR A 236 -16.18 -4.65 17.21
N LEU A 237 -15.32 -4.25 18.13
CA LEU A 237 -14.47 -5.13 18.92
C LEU A 237 -15.08 -5.23 20.32
N HIS A 238 -16.14 -6.01 20.43
CA HIS A 238 -16.89 -6.18 21.69
C HIS A 238 -15.98 -6.65 22.83
N ASN A 239 -16.24 -6.12 24.04
CA ASN A 239 -15.46 -6.38 25.27
C ASN A 239 -14.03 -5.79 25.26
N SER A 240 -13.73 -4.84 24.37
CA SER A 240 -12.43 -4.15 24.33
C SER A 240 -12.26 -3.05 25.40
N GLN A 241 -13.24 -2.93 26.30
CA GLN A 241 -13.31 -1.91 27.35
C GLN A 241 -12.24 -2.07 28.45
N TYR A 242 -11.78 -3.31 28.68
CA TYR A 242 -10.95 -3.65 29.85
C TYR A 242 -9.47 -3.85 29.52
N GLU A 243 -9.15 -4.16 28.26
CA GLU A 243 -7.80 -4.51 27.83
C GLU A 243 -7.54 -3.90 26.45
N ILE A 244 -6.95 -2.71 26.42
CA ILE A 244 -6.07 -2.34 25.31
C ILE A 244 -4.75 -3.08 25.55
N GLU A 245 -4.84 -4.40 25.61
CA GLU A 245 -3.69 -5.27 25.66
C GLU A 245 -3.12 -5.38 24.25
N SER A 246 -1.82 -5.62 24.21
CA SER A 246 -1.07 -5.93 22.99
C SER A 246 -1.79 -6.93 22.09
N SER A 247 -2.71 -7.77 22.61
CA SER A 247 -3.61 -8.64 21.85
C SER A 247 -4.45 -7.92 20.79
N LEU A 248 -5.07 -6.77 21.09
CA LEU A 248 -5.86 -6.01 20.11
C LEU A 248 -4.96 -5.39 19.04
N LEU A 249 -3.84 -4.80 19.44
CA LEU A 249 -2.90 -4.18 18.51
C LEU A 249 -2.19 -5.22 17.63
N ASN A 250 -1.91 -6.41 18.19
CA ASN A 250 -1.42 -7.57 17.46
C ASN A 250 -2.48 -8.06 16.48
N TYR A 251 -3.74 -8.17 16.92
CA TYR A 251 -4.85 -8.54 16.04
C TYR A 251 -4.95 -7.59 14.83
N ILE A 252 -4.93 -6.28 15.07
CA ILE A 252 -4.96 -5.30 13.98
C ILE A 252 -3.72 -5.47 13.10
N SER A 253 -2.53 -5.56 13.68
CA SER A 253 -1.26 -5.72 12.94
C SER A 253 -1.23 -6.97 12.06
N SER A 254 -1.72 -8.11 12.56
CA SER A 254 -1.81 -9.37 11.80
C SER A 254 -2.80 -9.31 10.63
N ASN A 255 -3.78 -8.40 10.69
CA ASN A 255 -4.75 -8.18 9.63
C ASN A 255 -4.40 -6.97 8.74
N TYR A 256 -3.30 -6.27 9.03
CA TYR A 256 -2.84 -5.08 8.32
C TYR A 256 -1.60 -5.40 7.48
N ASP A 257 -1.76 -6.31 6.54
CA ASP A 257 -0.69 -6.66 5.61
C ASP A 257 -0.77 -5.74 4.37
N TYR A 258 0.17 -4.81 4.26
CA TYR A 258 0.33 -3.93 3.10
C TYR A 258 0.73 -4.69 1.82
N SER A 259 1.12 -5.96 1.93
CA SER A 259 1.75 -6.67 0.82
C SER A 259 0.78 -7.26 -0.19
N ASN A 260 -0.53 -7.39 0.10
CA ASN A 260 -1.35 -8.27 -0.73
C ASN A 260 -2.84 -8.00 -0.97
N ASP A 261 -3.50 -6.93 -0.48
CA ASP A 261 -4.94 -6.79 -0.74
C ASP A 261 -5.43 -5.37 -1.12
N ASP A 262 -6.39 -5.35 -2.06
CA ASP A 262 -7.06 -4.21 -2.73
C ASP A 262 -7.98 -3.35 -1.85
N TYR A 263 -7.86 -3.41 -0.52
CA TYR A 263 -8.72 -2.66 0.39
C TYR A 263 -7.96 -1.97 1.51
N GLN A 264 -8.45 -0.79 1.87
CA GLN A 264 -7.79 0.08 2.82
C GLN A 264 -8.52 0.11 4.17
N ASN A 265 -7.75 0.07 5.24
CA ASN A 265 -8.25 0.40 6.57
C ASN A 265 -7.98 1.90 6.80
N TYR A 266 -9.02 2.61 7.19
CA TYR A 266 -8.95 4.06 7.38
C TYR A 266 -8.56 4.42 8.80
N GLY A 267 -8.81 3.57 9.80
CA GLY A 267 -8.55 3.97 11.17
C GLY A 267 -9.25 3.18 12.26
N ILE A 268 -9.16 3.76 13.45
CA ILE A 268 -9.84 3.30 14.67
C ILE A 268 -10.74 4.43 15.15
N SER A 269 -11.91 4.04 15.66
CA SER A 269 -12.80 4.89 16.43
C SER A 269 -13.16 4.19 17.74
N GLN A 270 -13.86 4.88 18.63
CA GLN A 270 -14.39 4.30 19.85
C GLN A 270 -15.83 4.77 20.04
N ASN A 271 -16.73 3.83 20.30
CA ASN A 271 -18.10 4.15 20.65
C ASN A 271 -18.13 4.93 21.96
N SER A 272 -18.76 6.10 21.97
CA SER A 272 -18.85 6.99 23.13
C SER A 272 -19.60 6.34 24.31
N ASP A 273 -20.65 5.57 24.01
CA ASP A 273 -21.52 4.91 24.99
C ASP A 273 -20.93 3.60 25.51
N THR A 274 -20.59 2.67 24.61
CA THR A 274 -20.11 1.33 24.98
C THR A 274 -18.62 1.29 25.26
N LYS A 275 -17.86 2.32 24.91
CA LYS A 275 -16.38 2.34 24.96
C LYS A 275 -15.70 1.24 24.13
N ASP A 276 -16.44 0.51 23.30
CA ASP A 276 -15.87 -0.47 22.38
C ASP A 276 -15.11 0.23 21.26
N TYR A 277 -13.93 -0.29 20.94
CA TYR A 277 -13.20 0.12 19.76
C TYR A 277 -13.86 -0.39 18.47
N ILE A 278 -13.77 0.43 17.44
CA ILE A 278 -14.35 0.18 16.12
C ILE A 278 -13.24 0.32 15.09
N LEU A 279 -13.02 -0.72 14.29
CA LEU A 279 -12.17 -0.61 13.10
C LEU A 279 -12.99 -0.13 11.92
N VAL A 280 -12.42 0.79 11.15
CA VAL A 280 -13.10 1.44 10.02
C VAL A 280 -12.41 1.07 8.71
N PHE A 281 -13.12 0.36 7.83
CA PHE A 281 -12.60 -0.17 6.58
C PHE A 281 -13.30 0.40 5.35
N GLU A 282 -12.64 0.33 4.20
CA GLU A 282 -13.26 0.48 2.88
C GLU A 282 -14.37 -0.56 2.65
N THR A 283 -15.40 -0.20 1.88
CA THR A 283 -16.52 -1.12 1.56
C THR A 283 -16.10 -2.46 0.95
N LYS A 284 -14.95 -2.53 0.26
CA LYS A 284 -14.46 -3.79 -0.30
C LYS A 284 -14.20 -4.85 0.78
N TYR A 285 -13.99 -4.44 2.05
CA TYR A 285 -13.81 -5.34 3.17
C TYR A 285 -14.89 -6.44 3.24
N ILE A 286 -16.17 -6.11 3.06
CA ILE A 286 -17.27 -7.09 3.16
C ILE A 286 -17.31 -8.11 2.01
N LYS A 287 -16.54 -7.90 0.94
CA LYS A 287 -16.39 -8.90 -0.14
C LYS A 287 -15.39 -9.99 0.25
N ILE A 288 -14.40 -9.64 1.05
CA ILE A 288 -13.26 -10.50 1.37
C ILE A 288 -13.39 -11.10 2.76
N TYR A 289 -14.06 -10.40 3.69
CA TYR A 289 -14.17 -10.80 5.08
C TYR A 289 -15.61 -11.09 5.49
N CYS A 290 -15.75 -12.11 6.35
CA CYS A 290 -17.02 -12.48 6.91
C CYS A 290 -17.59 -11.40 7.85
N LYS A 291 -18.80 -10.93 7.56
CA LYS A 291 -19.50 -9.94 8.41
C LYS A 291 -19.74 -10.39 9.86
N LYS A 292 -19.78 -11.71 10.10
CA LYS A 292 -20.10 -12.28 11.42
C LYS A 292 -18.87 -12.43 12.32
N CYS A 293 -17.78 -13.00 11.81
CA CYS A 293 -16.56 -13.25 12.60
C CYS A 293 -15.35 -12.43 12.18
N GLY A 294 -15.37 -11.81 11.00
CA GLY A 294 -14.25 -11.05 10.45
C GLY A 294 -13.06 -11.88 9.98
N ASN A 295 -13.22 -13.19 9.79
CA ASN A 295 -12.23 -14.04 9.12
C ASN A 295 -12.31 -13.84 7.60
N LYS A 296 -11.17 -13.93 6.91
CA LYS A 296 -11.11 -13.93 5.44
C LYS A 296 -11.89 -15.12 4.88
N TYR A 297 -12.66 -14.88 3.81
CA TYR A 297 -13.32 -15.94 3.07
C TYR A 297 -12.29 -16.77 2.30
N GLU A 298 -12.48 -18.08 2.24
CA GLU A 298 -11.63 -18.96 1.40
C GLU A 298 -11.83 -18.65 -0.10
N ARG A 299 -13.05 -18.22 -0.47
CA ARG A 299 -13.42 -17.77 -1.82
C ARG A 299 -14.33 -16.54 -1.70
N GLU A 300 -13.92 -15.41 -2.30
CA GLU A 300 -14.60 -14.11 -2.17
C GLU A 300 -16.08 -14.12 -2.63
N TRP A 301 -16.39 -14.95 -3.63
CA TRP A 301 -17.65 -14.99 -4.36
C TRP A 301 -18.77 -15.70 -3.58
N ASP A 302 -18.41 -16.66 -2.73
CA ASP A 302 -19.39 -17.56 -2.09
C ASP A 302 -19.92 -17.00 -0.77
N LYS A 303 -19.28 -15.95 -0.22
CA LYS A 303 -19.53 -15.40 1.13
C LYS A 303 -19.67 -16.47 2.22
N TRP A 304 -19.00 -17.59 2.02
CA TRP A 304 -19.04 -18.77 2.87
C TRP A 304 -17.92 -18.74 3.89
N CYS A 305 -18.27 -18.65 5.16
CA CYS A 305 -17.31 -18.69 6.24
C CYS A 305 -17.38 -20.04 6.98
N LYS A 306 -16.38 -20.89 6.77
CA LYS A 306 -16.26 -22.20 7.41
C LYS A 306 -16.32 -22.13 8.93
N THR A 307 -15.66 -21.15 9.54
CA THR A 307 -15.72 -20.94 11.01
C THR A 307 -17.13 -20.63 11.49
N CYS A 308 -17.83 -19.69 10.85
CA CYS A 308 -19.21 -19.35 11.20
C CYS A 308 -20.17 -20.53 10.95
N HIS A 309 -19.92 -21.30 9.90
CA HIS A 309 -20.65 -22.52 9.61
C HIS A 309 -20.50 -23.55 10.73
N ILE A 310 -19.25 -23.88 11.13
CA ILE A 310 -18.99 -24.84 12.21
C ILE A 310 -19.66 -24.37 13.51
N ASN A 311 -19.54 -23.08 13.84
CA ASN A 311 -20.18 -22.50 15.03
C ASN A 311 -21.72 -22.58 14.95
N TYR A 312 -22.30 -22.33 13.77
CA TYR A 312 -23.75 -22.48 13.58
C TYR A 312 -24.18 -23.93 13.78
N LEU A 313 -23.47 -24.90 13.19
CA LEU A 313 -23.77 -26.32 13.33
C LEU A 313 -23.68 -26.77 14.80
N ARG A 314 -22.62 -26.34 15.50
CA ARG A 314 -22.44 -26.61 16.94
C ARG A 314 -23.60 -26.08 17.76
N ASN A 315 -24.09 -24.87 17.50
CA ASN A 315 -25.13 -24.27 18.34
C ASN A 315 -26.55 -24.73 18.01
N ASN A 316 -26.86 -25.08 16.75
CA ASN A 316 -28.23 -25.36 16.31
C ASN A 316 -28.57 -26.86 16.22
N PHE A 317 -27.58 -27.75 16.17
CA PHE A 317 -27.81 -29.20 16.01
C PHE A 317 -27.48 -30.03 17.25
N ILE A 318 -27.40 -29.38 18.42
CA ILE A 318 -27.24 -30.06 19.72
C ILE A 318 -28.41 -31.02 20.00
N ASN A 319 -29.60 -30.76 19.43
CA ASN A 319 -30.84 -31.44 19.82
C ASN A 319 -31.31 -32.55 18.84
N ARG A 320 -30.58 -32.83 17.75
CA ARG A 320 -30.87 -33.98 16.87
C ARG A 320 -29.87 -35.10 17.14
N THR A 321 -30.07 -35.81 18.25
CA THR A 321 -29.28 -36.98 18.62
C THR A 321 -29.97 -38.25 18.15
N SER A 322 -29.18 -39.25 17.76
CA SER A 322 -29.70 -40.57 17.37
C SER A 322 -30.07 -41.45 18.57
N GLY A 323 -29.73 -41.00 19.79
CA GLY A 323 -29.72 -41.85 20.98
C GLY A 323 -28.53 -42.82 21.06
N ASN A 324 -27.60 -42.80 20.09
CA ASN A 324 -26.40 -43.63 20.07
C ASN A 324 -25.14 -42.79 19.90
N ASP A 325 -24.20 -42.91 20.84
CA ASP A 325 -22.98 -42.09 20.89
C ASP A 325 -22.09 -42.28 19.67
N LYS A 326 -21.90 -43.52 19.18
CA LYS A 326 -21.09 -43.76 17.98
C LYS A 326 -21.66 -43.09 16.72
N ILE A 327 -22.99 -43.12 16.55
CA ILE A 327 -23.65 -42.42 15.44
C ILE A 327 -23.53 -40.90 15.61
N ASN A 328 -23.66 -40.39 16.83
CA ASN A 328 -23.51 -38.96 17.09
C ASN A 328 -22.08 -38.49 16.80
N ASP A 329 -21.06 -39.28 17.14
CA ASP A 329 -19.66 -39.00 16.83
C ASP A 329 -19.41 -38.99 15.32
N LEU A 330 -19.95 -39.97 14.57
CA LEU A 330 -19.90 -39.98 13.11
C LEU A 330 -20.55 -38.71 12.54
N ILE A 331 -21.74 -38.33 13.01
CA ILE A 331 -22.44 -37.14 12.55
C ILE A 331 -21.59 -35.88 12.79
N GLN A 332 -20.98 -35.76 13.97
CA GLN A 332 -20.11 -34.63 14.28
C GLN A 332 -18.89 -34.58 13.37
N LYS A 333 -18.25 -35.74 13.11
CA LYS A 333 -17.11 -35.84 12.20
C LYS A 333 -17.50 -35.39 10.79
N MET A 334 -18.57 -35.93 10.23
CA MET A 334 -19.04 -35.59 8.88
C MET A 334 -19.39 -34.10 8.74
N ARG A 335 -19.95 -33.48 9.78
CA ARG A 335 -20.23 -32.03 9.80
C ARG A 335 -18.97 -31.16 9.74
N LEU A 336 -17.84 -31.63 10.30
CA LEU A 336 -16.57 -30.90 10.24
C LEU A 336 -15.89 -31.02 8.87
N GLU A 337 -16.27 -32.02 8.08
CA GLU A 337 -15.74 -32.27 6.72
C GLU A 337 -16.42 -31.41 5.64
N ILE A 338 -17.50 -30.69 5.98
CA ILE A 338 -18.17 -29.76 5.05
C ILE A 338 -17.22 -28.62 4.67
N ASN A 339 -16.99 -28.45 3.37
CA ASN A 339 -16.03 -27.49 2.84
C ASN A 339 -16.67 -26.49 1.88
N LYS A 340 -17.86 -26.75 1.35
CA LYS A 340 -18.56 -25.89 0.38
C LYS A 340 -19.98 -25.55 0.82
N PRO A 341 -20.55 -24.42 0.35
CA PRO A 341 -21.91 -23.99 0.72
C PRO A 341 -23.01 -25.01 0.38
N HIS A 342 -22.82 -25.74 -0.72
CA HIS A 342 -23.79 -26.70 -1.25
C HIS A 342 -23.54 -28.14 -0.76
N ASP A 343 -22.53 -28.37 0.07
CA ASP A 343 -22.33 -29.69 0.66
C ASP A 343 -23.52 -29.99 1.59
N PRO A 344 -24.14 -31.18 1.48
CA PRO A 344 -25.27 -31.53 2.31
C PRO A 344 -24.84 -31.65 3.78
N VAL A 345 -25.64 -31.10 4.69
CA VAL A 345 -25.39 -31.28 6.12
C VAL A 345 -25.76 -32.70 6.52
N PHE A 346 -24.77 -33.45 7.01
CA PHE A 346 -24.99 -34.77 7.57
C PHE A 346 -25.74 -34.67 8.90
N GLU A 347 -26.90 -35.31 9.00
CA GLU A 347 -27.76 -35.25 10.18
C GLU A 347 -28.55 -36.55 10.39
N TRP A 348 -28.95 -36.78 11.64
CA TRP A 348 -29.90 -37.83 11.99
C TRP A 348 -31.33 -37.39 11.62
N ILE A 349 -32.05 -38.24 10.91
CA ILE A 349 -33.45 -38.04 10.55
C ILE A 349 -34.28 -39.18 11.16
N PRO A 350 -35.15 -38.90 12.14
CA PRO A 350 -36.07 -39.89 12.69
C PRO A 350 -36.98 -40.48 11.59
N TYR A 351 -37.26 -41.78 11.68
CA TYR A 351 -38.01 -42.48 10.62
C TYR A 351 -39.43 -41.92 10.38
N ASN A 352 -40.07 -41.37 11.42
CA ASN A 352 -41.40 -40.75 11.35
C ASN A 352 -41.44 -39.42 10.56
N GLU A 353 -40.29 -38.91 10.12
CA GLU A 353 -40.17 -37.75 9.22
C GLU A 353 -40.34 -38.12 7.74
N PHE A 354 -40.34 -39.42 7.39
CA PHE A 354 -40.55 -39.89 6.03
C PHE A 354 -42.03 -40.17 5.75
N ILE A 355 -42.51 -39.74 4.58
CA ILE A 355 -43.87 -39.99 4.07
C ILE A 355 -43.81 -40.51 2.63
N ASN A 356 -44.88 -41.17 2.17
CA ASN A 356 -45.00 -41.69 0.80
C ASN A 356 -43.83 -42.59 0.38
N VAL A 357 -43.56 -43.61 1.19
CA VAL A 357 -42.52 -44.62 0.99
C VAL A 357 -42.87 -45.49 -0.23
N LYS A 358 -42.06 -45.41 -1.30
CA LYS A 358 -42.23 -46.22 -2.52
C LYS A 358 -40.98 -47.06 -2.78
N GLU A 359 -41.12 -48.37 -2.79
CA GLU A 359 -40.03 -49.30 -3.10
C GLU A 359 -39.70 -49.28 -4.59
N ILE A 360 -38.41 -49.29 -4.92
CA ILE A 360 -37.91 -49.34 -6.30
C ILE A 360 -36.99 -50.56 -6.44
N GLY A 361 -37.54 -51.65 -6.99
CA GLY A 361 -36.82 -52.87 -7.38
C GLY A 361 -36.34 -53.75 -6.21
N ASP A 362 -35.67 -54.86 -6.56
CA ASP A 362 -35.25 -55.92 -5.62
C ASP A 362 -34.03 -55.54 -4.74
N ASN A 363 -33.48 -54.33 -4.91
CA ASN A 363 -32.20 -53.89 -4.33
C ASN A 363 -32.30 -52.95 -3.12
N CYS A 364 -33.41 -52.95 -2.39
CA CYS A 364 -33.54 -52.23 -1.10
C CYS A 364 -33.34 -50.70 -1.20
N LEU A 365 -33.72 -50.10 -2.32
CA LEU A 365 -33.75 -48.65 -2.47
C LEU A 365 -35.21 -48.20 -2.46
N THR A 366 -35.53 -47.25 -1.59
CA THR A 366 -36.88 -46.70 -1.48
C THR A 366 -36.81 -45.21 -1.65
N THR A 367 -37.63 -44.66 -2.54
CA THR A 367 -37.81 -43.22 -2.64
C THR A 367 -38.89 -42.78 -1.64
N VAL A 368 -38.54 -41.82 -0.78
CA VAL A 368 -39.42 -41.28 0.24
C VAL A 368 -39.44 -39.76 0.14
N VAL A 369 -40.54 -39.15 0.56
CA VAL A 369 -40.59 -37.70 0.77
C VAL A 369 -40.22 -37.45 2.22
N CYS A 370 -39.14 -36.71 2.47
CA CYS A 370 -38.79 -36.26 3.80
C CYS A 370 -39.51 -34.95 4.09
N LYS A 371 -40.29 -34.87 5.19
CA LYS A 371 -41.00 -33.64 5.59
C LYS A 371 -40.03 -32.46 5.69
N GLU A 372 -38.94 -32.70 6.42
CA GLU A 372 -37.85 -31.78 6.70
C GLU A 372 -36.58 -32.28 6.00
N GLY A 373 -36.46 -32.01 4.69
CA GLY A 373 -35.33 -32.45 3.87
C GLY A 373 -33.98 -31.82 4.26
N PRO A 374 -32.91 -32.05 3.48
CA PRO A 374 -31.55 -31.69 3.88
C PRO A 374 -31.36 -30.17 4.05
N PHE A 375 -30.50 -29.79 4.99
CA PHE A 375 -30.02 -28.42 5.15
C PHE A 375 -28.88 -28.13 4.17
N TYR A 376 -28.92 -26.95 3.57
CA TYR A 376 -27.81 -26.39 2.82
C TYR A 376 -27.74 -24.87 3.05
N TYR A 377 -26.58 -24.29 2.76
CA TYR A 377 -26.40 -22.85 2.92
C TYR A 377 -26.70 -22.13 1.62
N ASN A 378 -27.67 -21.21 1.67
CA ASN A 378 -27.97 -20.33 0.57
C ASN A 378 -27.02 -19.13 0.64
N THR A 379 -26.10 -19.05 -0.32
CA THR A 379 -25.10 -17.99 -0.43
C THR A 379 -25.71 -16.64 -0.80
N SER A 380 -26.79 -16.62 -1.58
CA SER A 380 -27.52 -15.40 -1.96
C SER A 380 -28.22 -14.74 -0.77
N GLU A 381 -28.80 -15.55 0.11
CA GLU A 381 -29.53 -15.08 1.30
C GLU A 381 -28.67 -15.08 2.57
N GLU A 382 -27.41 -15.52 2.49
CA GLU A 382 -26.47 -15.64 3.62
C GLU A 382 -27.05 -16.41 4.83
N LYS A 383 -27.90 -17.41 4.56
CA LYS A 383 -28.64 -18.16 5.58
C LYS A 383 -28.77 -19.64 5.27
N TRP A 384 -28.99 -20.41 6.32
CA TRP A 384 -29.29 -21.83 6.22
C TRP A 384 -30.73 -22.05 5.82
N ILE A 385 -30.95 -22.84 4.78
CA ILE A 385 -32.28 -23.18 4.27
C ILE A 385 -32.46 -24.69 4.34
N ARG A 386 -33.67 -25.08 4.71
CA ARG A 386 -34.10 -26.47 4.70
C ARG A 386 -35.02 -26.69 3.51
N ILE A 387 -34.76 -27.75 2.74
CA ILE A 387 -35.65 -28.13 1.63
C ILE A 387 -36.88 -28.83 2.21
N SER A 388 -38.04 -28.19 2.15
CA SER A 388 -39.30 -28.84 2.54
C SER A 388 -39.69 -29.88 1.48
N ARG A 389 -40.13 -31.08 1.92
CA ARG A 389 -40.65 -32.15 1.03
C ARG A 389 -39.65 -32.60 -0.04
N GLY A 390 -38.38 -32.73 0.32
CA GLY A 390 -37.36 -33.28 -0.56
C GLY A 390 -37.60 -34.78 -0.82
N ILE A 391 -37.45 -35.20 -2.08
CA ILE A 391 -37.43 -36.61 -2.45
C ILE A 391 -36.03 -37.15 -2.12
N VAL A 392 -35.95 -38.17 -1.26
CA VAL A 392 -34.68 -38.81 -0.87
C VAL A 392 -34.75 -40.31 -1.11
N CYS A 393 -33.60 -40.92 -1.37
CA CYS A 393 -33.47 -42.37 -1.49
C CYS A 393 -32.94 -42.95 -0.18
N LEU A 394 -33.68 -43.91 0.39
CA LEU A 394 -33.24 -44.70 1.52
C LEU A 394 -32.57 -45.96 0.99
N ARG A 395 -31.40 -46.32 1.54
CA ARG A 395 -30.73 -47.59 1.32
C ARG A 395 -30.76 -48.39 2.61
N TYR A 396 -31.34 -49.59 2.58
CA TYR A 396 -31.32 -50.46 3.75
C TYR A 396 -29.95 -51.14 3.89
N LEU A 397 -29.39 -51.07 5.10
CA LEU A 397 -28.22 -51.84 5.51
C LEU A 397 -28.73 -53.14 6.18
N ARG A 398 -28.86 -54.23 5.41
CA ARG A 398 -29.40 -55.51 5.92
C ARG A 398 -28.40 -56.21 6.87
N ASN A 399 -28.94 -57.00 7.80
CA ASN A 399 -28.21 -57.90 8.73
C ASN A 399 -27.32 -57.21 9.78
N LEU A 400 -27.69 -56.01 10.24
CA LEU A 400 -26.93 -55.26 11.24
C LEU A 400 -27.83 -54.95 12.43
N GLN A 401 -27.86 -55.88 13.40
CA GLN A 401 -28.59 -55.72 14.66
C GLN A 401 -27.85 -54.75 15.61
N ASP A 402 -26.51 -54.71 15.53
CA ASP A 402 -25.65 -53.87 16.35
C ASP A 402 -24.92 -52.79 15.52
N ILE A 403 -24.78 -51.60 16.08
CA ILE A 403 -23.98 -50.50 15.49
C ILE A 403 -22.50 -50.82 15.71
N THR A 404 -21.92 -51.61 14.80
CA THR A 404 -20.50 -51.94 14.76
C THR A 404 -19.72 -50.95 13.90
N ASP A 405 -18.40 -50.95 14.02
CA ASP A 405 -17.54 -50.08 13.20
C ASP A 405 -17.63 -50.46 11.71
N GLU A 406 -18.06 -51.69 11.39
CA GLU A 406 -18.37 -52.13 10.03
C GLU A 406 -19.60 -51.40 9.45
N VAL A 407 -20.62 -51.09 10.27
CA VAL A 407 -21.78 -50.29 9.85
C VAL A 407 -21.36 -48.86 9.58
N ILE A 408 -20.54 -48.29 10.47
CA ILE A 408 -20.04 -46.93 10.37
C ILE A 408 -19.19 -46.75 9.12
N ASN A 409 -18.33 -47.72 8.77
CA ASN A 409 -17.49 -47.68 7.57
C ASN A 409 -18.27 -47.83 6.24
N LYS A 410 -19.54 -48.27 6.29
CA LYS A 410 -20.41 -48.38 5.10
C LYS A 410 -21.20 -47.10 4.80
N VAL A 411 -21.20 -46.15 5.74
CA VAL A 411 -21.81 -44.81 5.65
C VAL A 411 -20.76 -43.82 5.20
#